data_AF-A0A561UN37-F1
#
_entry.id   AF-A0A561UN37-F1
#
_cell.length_a   1.000
_cell.length_b   1.000
_cell.length_c   1.000
_cell.angle_alpha   90.00
_cell.angle_beta   90.00
_cell.angle_gamma   90.00
#
_symmetry.space_group_name_H-M   'P 1'
#
loop_
_entity.id
_entity.type
_entity.pdbx_description
1 polymer ?
#
loop_
_entity_poly.entity_id
_entity_poly.type
_entity_poly.pdbx_seq_one_letter_code
_entity_poly.pdbx_strand_id
1 'polypeptide(L)'
;MENVTPEQSGRVLWRGRLGKKDVEVREVDGRCTLRAGDRSTVLDDRSTVRHRQGLLRNRIIVERPGEPAFVYRYRLHWMAQVYSPMFEGSYDRWSAEADDPGLGLVELLGGTDDWT
;
A
#
# COMPACT_ATOMS: atom_id res chain seq x y z
N MET A 1 18.10 -10.12 24.72
CA MET A 1 18.24 -8.83 24.02
C MET A 1 17.81 -9.06 22.58
N GLU A 2 16.58 -8.67 22.23
CA GLU A 2 16.11 -8.76 20.85
C GLU A 2 16.87 -7.71 20.02
N ASN A 3 17.55 -8.15 18.96
CA ASN A 3 18.15 -7.27 17.96
C ASN A 3 17.02 -6.56 17.21
N VAL A 4 16.60 -5.39 17.69
CA VAL A 4 15.70 -4.51 16.96
C VAL A 4 16.48 -4.00 15.75
N THR A 5 16.10 -4.47 14.57
CA THR A 5 16.67 -4.01 13.30
C THR A 5 16.36 -2.52 13.14
N PRO A 6 17.22 -1.67 12.54
CA PRO A 6 16.98 -0.22 12.41
C PRO A 6 15.62 0.13 11.75
N GLU A 7 15.17 -0.74 10.86
CA GLU A 7 13.86 -0.73 10.21
C GLU A 7 12.66 -0.96 11.16
N GLN A 8 12.91 -1.33 12.42
CA GLN A 8 11.91 -1.47 13.50
C GLN A 8 11.99 -0.35 14.55
N SER A 9 12.87 0.66 14.38
CA SER A 9 13.07 1.72 15.37
C SER A 9 12.26 3.00 15.12
N GLY A 10 11.53 3.08 13.99
CA GLY A 10 10.78 4.27 13.57
C GLY A 10 9.37 4.42 14.14
N ARG A 11 8.84 5.64 14.07
CA ARG A 11 7.44 5.97 14.38
C ARG A 11 6.53 5.28 13.37
N VAL A 12 5.53 4.53 13.84
CA VAL A 12 4.51 3.96 12.95
C VAL A 12 3.58 5.08 12.48
N LEU A 13 3.54 5.31 11.17
CA LEU A 13 2.60 6.24 10.53
C LEU A 13 1.29 5.54 10.18
N TRP A 14 1.39 4.28 9.74
CA TRP A 14 0.24 3.47 9.38
C TRP A 14 0.55 1.99 9.53
N ARG A 15 -0.47 1.22 9.92
CA ARG A 15 -0.42 -0.23 9.96
C ARG A 15 -1.77 -0.78 9.53
N GLY A 16 -1.75 -1.77 8.64
CA GLY A 16 -2.96 -2.42 8.16
C GLY A 16 -2.66 -3.77 7.53
N ARG A 17 -3.67 -4.36 6.91
CA ARG A 17 -3.56 -5.64 6.21
C ARG A 17 -3.94 -5.45 4.75
N LEU A 18 -3.04 -5.85 3.85
CA LEU A 18 -3.32 -5.92 2.42
C LEU A 18 -3.37 -7.39 1.99
N GLY A 19 -4.57 -7.84 1.61
CA GLY A 19 -4.85 -9.25 1.40
C GLY A 19 -4.55 -10.09 2.63
N LYS A 20 -3.49 -10.92 2.58
CA LYS A 20 -3.11 -11.84 3.67
C LYS A 20 -1.86 -11.41 4.44
N LYS A 21 -1.27 -10.26 4.13
CA LYS A 21 -0.03 -9.81 4.77
C LYS A 21 -0.27 -8.51 5.51
N ASP A 22 0.38 -8.41 6.66
CA ASP A 22 0.44 -7.16 7.38
C ASP A 22 1.44 -6.23 6.65
N VAL A 23 1.02 -4.97 6.56
CA VAL A 23 1.75 -3.89 5.89
C VAL A 23 1.87 -2.75 6.87
N GLU A 24 3.03 -2.14 6.89
CA GLU A 24 3.37 -1.11 7.85
C GLU A 24 4.18 -0.01 7.16
N VAL A 25 3.85 1.24 7.49
CA VAL A 25 4.63 2.40 7.13
C VAL A 25 5.23 2.98 8.40
N ARG A 26 6.54 3.19 8.38
CA ARG A 26 7.26 3.86 9.47
C ARG A 26 8.01 5.06 8.95
N GLU A 27 8.17 6.04 9.81
CA GLU A 27 9.12 7.12 9.63
C GLU A 27 10.38 6.83 10.45
N VAL A 28 11.54 6.82 9.78
CA VAL A 28 12.88 6.67 10.38
C VAL A 28 13.74 7.80 9.81
N ASP A 29 14.26 8.67 10.67
CA ASP A 29 15.13 9.81 10.28
C ASP A 29 14.56 10.67 9.13
N GLY A 30 13.25 10.94 9.18
CA GLY A 30 12.54 11.72 8.15
C GLY A 30 12.31 10.99 6.83
N ARG A 31 12.59 9.68 6.76
CA ARG A 31 12.31 8.83 5.61
C ARG A 31 11.20 7.85 5.92
N CYS A 32 10.29 7.68 4.97
CA CYS A 32 9.24 6.68 5.10
C CYS A 32 9.76 5.31 4.64
N THR A 33 9.55 4.26 5.43
CA THR A 33 9.80 2.88 5.03
C THR A 33 8.47 2.16 4.93
N LEU A 34 8.18 1.62 3.75
CA LEU A 34 7.04 0.72 3.54
C LEU A 34 7.54 -0.71 3.69
N ARG A 35 6.92 -1.47 4.59
CA ARG A 35 7.16 -2.89 4.78
C ARG A 35 5.90 -3.68 4.45
N ALA A 36 6.04 -4.74 3.66
CA ALA A 36 4.99 -5.70 3.36
C ALA A 36 5.54 -7.13 3.49
N GLY A 37 5.20 -7.80 4.60
CA GLY A 37 5.81 -9.08 4.97
C GLY A 37 7.33 -8.96 5.22
N ASP A 38 8.11 -9.71 4.45
CA ASP A 38 9.58 -9.78 4.58
C ASP A 38 10.31 -8.82 3.63
N ARG A 39 9.57 -8.01 2.88
CA ARG A 39 10.13 -7.02 1.95
C ARG A 39 9.86 -5.62 2.48
N SER A 40 10.84 -4.74 2.32
CA SER A 40 10.75 -3.32 2.63
C SER A 40 11.29 -2.48 1.47
N THR A 41 10.87 -1.22 1.42
CA THR A 41 11.42 -0.21 0.52
C THR A 41 11.36 1.16 1.21
N VAL A 42 12.35 2.00 0.91
CA VAL A 42 12.42 3.37 1.44
C VAL A 42 11.80 4.30 0.42
N LEU A 43 10.97 5.21 0.91
CA LEU A 43 10.34 6.29 0.17
C LEU A 43 11.02 7.60 0.54
N ASP A 44 11.42 8.32 -0.49
CA ASP A 44 11.95 9.67 -0.45
C ASP A 44 11.21 10.58 -1.44
N ASP A 45 11.64 11.83 -1.55
CA ASP A 45 11.12 12.84 -2.45
C ASP A 45 11.21 12.47 -3.95
N ARG A 46 12.01 11.46 -4.30
CA ARG A 46 12.17 10.96 -5.67
C ARG A 46 11.32 9.73 -5.94
N SER A 47 10.63 9.21 -4.93
CA SER A 47 9.84 8.01 -5.03
C SER A 47 8.45 8.32 -5.56
N THR A 48 7.99 7.53 -6.54
CA THR A 48 6.62 7.60 -7.06
C THR A 48 5.85 6.38 -6.58
N VAL A 49 4.70 6.60 -5.94
CA VAL A 49 3.82 5.52 -5.46
C VAL A 49 2.56 5.47 -6.32
N ARG A 50 2.23 4.27 -6.79
CA ARG A 50 1.05 4.02 -7.62
C ARG A 50 0.27 2.83 -7.10
N HIS A 51 -1.03 3.02 -6.92
CA HIS A 51 -1.99 1.93 -6.79
C HIS A 51 -2.53 1.58 -8.18
N ARG A 52 -2.60 0.29 -8.50
CA ARG A 52 -3.25 -0.21 -9.71
C ARG A 52 -4.21 -1.34 -9.36
N GLN A 53 -5.47 -1.16 -9.69
CA GLN A 53 -6.47 -2.20 -9.66
C GLN A 53 -6.30 -3.13 -10.86
N GLY A 54 -6.62 -4.39 -10.65
CA GLY A 54 -6.66 -5.38 -11.70
C GLY A 54 -7.71 -6.42 -11.39
N LEU A 55 -8.26 -7.03 -12.43
CA LEU A 55 -9.44 -7.90 -12.36
C LEU A 55 -9.42 -8.92 -11.20
N LEU A 56 -8.24 -9.46 -10.85
CA LEU A 56 -8.08 -10.46 -9.80
C LEU A 56 -7.06 -10.08 -8.72
N ARG A 57 -6.34 -8.96 -8.89
CA ARG A 57 -5.20 -8.57 -8.04
C ARG A 57 -4.93 -7.08 -8.16
N ASN A 58 -4.76 -6.46 -7.00
CA ASN A 58 -4.34 -5.08 -6.88
C ASN A 58 -2.83 -5.01 -6.65
N ARG A 59 -2.24 -3.87 -6.98
CA ARG A 59 -0.80 -3.66 -6.93
C ARG A 59 -0.50 -2.30 -6.32
N ILE A 60 0.46 -2.28 -5.42
CA ILE A 60 1.18 -1.06 -5.04
C ILE A 60 2.55 -1.14 -5.68
N ILE A 61 2.91 -0.09 -6.40
CA ILE A 61 4.16 0.03 -7.13
C ILE A 61 4.87 1.26 -6.57
N VAL A 62 6.09 1.08 -6.08
CA VAL A 62 6.98 2.16 -5.70
C VAL A 62 8.15 2.17 -6.68
N GLU A 63 8.29 3.27 -7.41
CA GLU A 63 9.35 3.48 -8.40
C GLU A 63 10.30 4.55 -7.90
N ARG A 64 11.61 4.29 -7.99
CA ARG A 64 12.66 5.24 -7.65
C ARG A 64 13.74 5.22 -8.73
N PRO A 65 14.22 6.38 -9.22
CA PRO A 65 15.24 6.42 -10.25
C PRO A 65 16.51 5.69 -9.82
N GLY A 66 16.97 4.75 -10.64
CA GLY A 66 18.19 3.97 -10.41
C GLY A 66 18.02 2.73 -9.53
N GLU A 67 16.80 2.44 -9.05
CA GLU A 67 16.50 1.25 -8.25
C GLU A 67 15.42 0.38 -8.91
N PRO A 68 15.45 -0.95 -8.70
CA PRO A 68 14.36 -1.82 -9.12
C PRO A 68 13.04 -1.41 -8.45
N ALA A 69 11.96 -1.37 -9.22
CA ALA A 69 10.64 -1.05 -8.68
C ALA A 69 10.23 -2.05 -7.60
N PHE A 70 9.78 -1.54 -6.45
CA PHE A 70 9.12 -2.35 -5.45
C PHE A 70 7.67 -2.56 -5.87
N VAL A 71 7.35 -3.80 -6.24
CA VAL A 71 5.98 -4.20 -6.60
C VAL A 71 5.43 -5.13 -5.54
N TYR A 72 4.36 -4.71 -4.89
CA TYR A 72 3.59 -5.51 -3.96
C TYR A 72 2.22 -5.84 -4.57
N ARG A 73 1.89 -7.13 -4.65
CA ARG A 73 0.65 -7.62 -5.24
C ARG A 73 -0.20 -8.28 -4.17
N TYR A 74 -1.47 -7.92 -4.09
CA TYR A 74 -2.40 -8.49 -3.14
C TYR A 74 -3.76 -8.73 -3.78
N ARG A 75 -4.63 -9.42 -3.04
CA ARG A 75 -6.01 -9.71 -3.41
C ARG A 75 -6.90 -9.14 -2.34
N LEU A 76 -7.97 -8.46 -2.76
CA LEU A 76 -9.03 -8.08 -1.84
C LEU A 76 -9.73 -9.32 -1.30
N HIS A 77 -10.49 -9.15 -0.22
CA HIS A 77 -11.37 -10.21 0.22
C HIS A 77 -12.37 -10.57 -0.90
N TRP A 78 -12.78 -11.84 -1.01
CA TRP A 78 -13.61 -12.30 -2.12
C TRP A 78 -14.94 -11.54 -2.22
N MET A 79 -15.48 -11.10 -1.07
CA MET A 79 -16.70 -10.28 -1.04
C MET A 79 -16.49 -8.95 -1.77
N ALA A 80 -15.39 -8.23 -1.47
CA ALA A 80 -15.06 -6.97 -2.17
C ALA A 80 -14.85 -7.17 -3.68
N GLN A 81 -14.26 -8.31 -4.09
CA GLN A 81 -14.09 -8.64 -5.52
C GLN A 81 -15.41 -8.89 -6.25
N VAL A 82 -16.46 -9.34 -5.54
CA VAL A 82 -17.76 -9.69 -6.12
C VAL A 82 -18.74 -8.52 -6.06
N TYR A 83 -18.72 -7.74 -4.96
CA TYR A 83 -19.67 -6.65 -4.76
C TYR A 83 -19.26 -5.37 -5.48
N SER A 84 -17.98 -5.00 -5.49
CA SER A 84 -17.52 -3.77 -6.14
C SER A 84 -17.94 -3.68 -7.63
N PRO A 85 -17.80 -4.73 -8.47
CA PRO A 85 -18.24 -4.67 -9.87
C PRO A 85 -19.76 -4.68 -10.06
N MET A 86 -20.53 -5.24 -9.12
CA MET A 86 -21.99 -5.32 -9.25
C MET A 86 -22.69 -4.00 -8.90
N PHE A 87 -22.03 -3.14 -8.12
CA PHE A 87 -22.59 -1.89 -7.61
C PHE A 87 -21.93 -0.65 -8.22
N GLU A 88 -21.21 -0.79 -9.34
CA GLU A 88 -20.36 0.23 -9.97
C GLU A 88 -21.02 1.63 -10.09
N GLY A 89 -22.33 1.70 -10.35
CA GLY A 89 -23.08 2.97 -10.43
C GLY A 89 -23.39 3.67 -9.10
N SER A 90 -23.16 3.00 -7.98
CA SER A 90 -23.37 3.47 -6.59
C SER A 90 -22.14 3.28 -5.70
N TYR A 91 -21.08 2.69 -6.24
CA TYR A 91 -19.86 2.36 -5.51
C TYR A 91 -18.93 3.58 -5.54
N ASP A 92 -18.98 4.37 -4.47
CA ASP A 92 -18.20 5.59 -4.33
C ASP A 92 -16.79 5.33 -3.79
N ARG A 93 -15.93 6.37 -3.83
CA ARG A 93 -14.54 6.29 -3.33
C ARG A 93 -14.47 5.83 -1.88
N TRP A 94 -15.38 6.29 -1.03
CA TRP A 94 -15.41 5.90 0.38
C TRP A 94 -15.62 4.39 0.54
N SER A 95 -16.57 3.83 -0.21
CA SER A 95 -16.83 2.39 -0.23
C SER A 95 -15.63 1.61 -0.76
N ALA A 96 -14.96 2.13 -1.80
CA ALA A 96 -13.74 1.54 -2.35
C ALA A 96 -12.58 1.53 -1.34
N GLU A 97 -12.36 2.61 -0.59
CA GLU A 97 -11.32 2.69 0.45
C GLU A 97 -11.60 1.75 1.63
N ALA A 98 -12.86 1.60 2.01
CA ALA A 98 -13.27 0.68 3.07
C ALA A 98 -12.97 -0.79 2.70
N ASP A 99 -13.12 -1.14 1.42
CA ASP A 99 -12.88 -2.48 0.89
C ASP A 99 -11.41 -2.72 0.49
N ASP A 100 -10.70 -1.68 0.08
CA ASP A 100 -9.29 -1.69 -0.33
C ASP A 100 -8.43 -0.71 0.49
N PRO A 101 -7.84 -1.18 1.61
CA PRO A 101 -6.95 -0.37 2.43
C PRO A 101 -5.70 0.12 1.69
N GLY A 102 -5.41 -0.42 0.49
CA GLY A 102 -4.31 0.04 -0.34
C GLY A 102 -4.54 1.41 -0.95
N LEU A 103 -5.80 1.84 -1.14
CA LEU A 103 -6.12 3.20 -1.61
C LEU A 103 -5.69 4.24 -0.55
N GLY A 104 -6.17 4.10 0.69
CA GLY A 104 -5.79 4.99 1.78
C GLY A 104 -4.29 4.95 2.10
N LEU A 105 -3.63 3.79 1.93
CA LEU A 105 -2.18 3.70 2.06
C LEU A 105 -1.45 4.52 0.98
N VAL A 106 -1.89 4.45 -0.28
CA VAL A 106 -1.23 5.20 -1.36
C VAL A 106 -1.46 6.70 -1.22
N GLU A 107 -2.64 7.13 -0.77
CA GLU A 107 -2.91 8.53 -0.44
C GLU A 107 -2.01 9.05 0.68
N LEU A 108 -1.87 8.28 1.78
CA LEU A 108 -0.93 8.59 2.88
C LEU A 108 0.51 8.80 2.37
N LEU A 109 0.93 8.01 1.39
CA LEU A 109 2.27 8.08 0.81
C LEU A 109 2.40 9.14 -0.30
N GLY A 110 1.36 9.97 -0.53
CA GLY A 110 1.35 11.01 -1.57
C GLY A 110 1.37 10.45 -2.99
N GLY A 111 0.87 9.22 -3.18
CA GLY A 111 0.83 8.54 -4.46
C GLY A 111 -0.43 8.82 -5.27
N THR A 112 -0.59 8.06 -6.34
CA THR A 112 -1.74 8.13 -7.27
C THR A 112 -2.41 6.76 -7.39
N ASP A 113 -3.72 6.74 -7.64
CA ASP A 113 -4.52 5.53 -7.76
C ASP A 113 -5.44 5.58 -9.00
N ASP A 114 -6.07 4.46 -9.35
CA ASP A 114 -6.96 4.40 -10.52
C ASP A 114 -8.32 5.10 -10.33
N TRP A 115 -8.57 5.66 -9.13
CA TRP A 115 -9.78 6.41 -8.78
C TRP A 115 -9.57 7.93 -8.82
N THR A 116 -8.36 8.40 -9.14
CA THR A 116 -7.95 9.82 -9.14
C THR A 116 -7.22 10.18 -10.41
#